data_AF-X0SLX7-F1
#
_entry.id   AF-X0SLX7-F1
#
_cell.length_a   1.000
_cell.length_b   1.000
_cell.length_c   1.000
_cell.angle_alpha   90.00
_cell.angle_beta   90.00
_cell.angle_gamma   90.00
#
_symmetry.space_group_name_H-M   'P 1'
#
loop_
_entity.id
_entity.type
_entity.pdbx_description
1 polymer ?
#
loop_
_entity_poly.entity_id
_entity_poly.type
_entity_poly.pdbx_seq_one_letter_code
_entity_poly.pdbx_strand_id
1 'polypeptide(L)' 'MTFGLDEYAHLGSPLHRWDPRFKLIGLLALIFAFSFVREPYMLPAMVMVTSAIYFVSKLPVSFMLT' A
#
# COMPACT_ATOMS: atom_id res chain seq x y z
N MET A 1 6.45 -14.52 22.09
CA MET A 1 7.02 -13.20 21.74
C MET A 1 6.34 -12.75 20.46
N THR A 2 5.34 -11.89 20.59
CA THR A 2 4.72 -11.24 19.42
C THR A 2 5.65 -10.10 19.04
N PHE A 3 6.49 -10.33 18.03
CA PHE A 3 7.28 -9.25 17.43
C PHE A 3 6.27 -8.22 16.90
N GLY A 4 6.49 -6.92 17.13
CA GLY A 4 5.59 -5.84 16.65
C GLY A 4 5.38 -5.82 15.12
N LEU A 5 6.04 -6.72 14.39
CA LEU A 5 5.78 -7.04 12.98
C LEU A 5 4.43 -7.73 12.75
N ASP A 6 3.89 -8.44 13.75
CA ASP A 6 2.66 -9.22 13.65
C ASP A 6 1.40 -8.41 14.05
N GLU A 7 1.60 -7.24 14.65
CA GLU A 7 0.53 -6.36 15.17
C GLU A 7 -0.48 -5.95 14.08
N TYR A 8 -0.02 -5.87 12.83
CA TYR A 8 -0.86 -5.53 11.67
C TYR A 8 -1.19 -6.71 10.76
N ALA A 9 -0.68 -7.92 11.07
CA ALA A 9 -1.00 -9.12 10.30
C ALA A 9 -2.42 -9.63 10.57
N HIS A 10 -2.92 -9.34 11.76
CA HIS A 10 -4.25 -9.75 12.21
C HIS A 10 -5.38 -8.86 11.65
N LEU A 11 -5.06 -7.73 11.01
CA LEU A 11 -6.06 -6.75 10.55
C LEU A 11 -7.00 -7.25 9.44
N GLY A 12 -6.83 -8.49 8.96
CA GLY A 12 -7.82 -9.16 8.11
C GLY A 12 -8.20 -8.38 6.85
N SER A 13 -7.30 -7.54 6.34
CA SER A 13 -7.57 -6.72 5.16
C SER A 13 -7.48 -7.55 3.89
N PRO A 14 -8.24 -7.21 2.83
CA PRO A 14 -8.16 -7.89 1.53
C PRO A 14 -6.72 -7.97 0.99
N LEU A 15 -5.91 -6.92 1.20
CA LEU A 15 -4.49 -6.90 0.80
C LEU A 15 -3.62 -7.84 1.65
N HIS A 16 -4.04 -8.15 2.87
CA HIS A 16 -3.34 -9.10 3.73
C HIS A 16 -3.59 -10.55 3.31
N ARG A 17 -4.74 -10.84 2.70
CA ARG A 17 -5.11 -12.18 2.20
C ARG A 17 -4.60 -12.48 0.79
N TRP A 18 -4.00 -11.50 0.11
CA TRP A 18 -3.35 -11.73 -1.17
C TRP A 18 -2.16 -12.69 -1.03
N ASP A 19 -1.98 -13.54 -2.04
CA ASP A 19 -0.80 -14.38 -2.11
C ASP A 19 0.46 -13.49 -2.12
N PRO A 20 1.44 -13.74 -1.23
CA PRO A 20 2.64 -12.91 -1.12
C PRO A 20 3.36 -12.67 -2.45
N ARG A 21 3.31 -13.64 -3.37
CA ARG A 21 3.94 -13.53 -4.71
C ARG A 21 3.32 -12.42 -5.55
N PHE A 22 1.99 -12.38 -5.62
CA PHE A 22 1.28 -11.34 -6.39
C PHE A 22 1.40 -9.98 -5.71
N LYS A 23 1.43 -9.94 -4.37
CA LYS A 23 1.67 -8.70 -3.62
C LYS A 23 3.04 -8.09 -3.95
N LEU A 24 4.10 -8.90 -3.97
CA LEU A 24 5.44 -8.44 -4.32
C LEU A 24 5.52 -7.95 -5.77
N ILE A 25 5.00 -8.72 -6.72
CA ILE A 25 5.00 -8.32 -8.14
C ILE A 25 4.21 -7.03 -8.34
N GLY A 26 3.03 -6.91 -7.72
CA GLY A 26 2.19 -5.72 -7.82
C GLY A 26 2.84 -4.47 -7.22
N LEU A 27 3.45 -4.59 -6.04
CA LEU A 27 4.16 -3.47 -5.40
C LEU A 27 5.42 -3.07 -6.18
N LEU A 28 6.16 -4.05 -6.71
CA LEU A 28 7.34 -3.77 -7.54
C LEU A 28 6.93 -3.02 -8.81
N ALA A 29 5.87 -3.49 -9.49
CA ALA A 29 5.32 -2.82 -10.67
C ALA A 29 4.85 -1.40 -10.35
N LEU A 30 4.22 -1.18 -9.19
CA LEU A 30 3.78 0.14 -8.74
C LEU A 30 4.97 1.09 -8.51
N ILE A 31 6.05 0.61 -7.89
CA ILE A 31 7.28 1.40 -7.69
C ILE A 31 7.83 1.85 -9.05
N PHE A 32 7.93 0.94 -10.02
CA PHE A 32 8.38 1.30 -11.37
C PHE A 32 7.43 2.29 -12.03
N ALA A 33 6.13 2.05 -11.98
CA ALA A 33 5.14 2.95 -12.55
C ALA A 33 5.30 4.37 -12.00
N PHE A 34 5.49 4.52 -10.69
CA PHE A 34 5.70 5.81 -10.03
C PHE A 34 7.07 6.42 -10.38
N SER A 35 8.12 5.61 -10.53
CA SER A 35 9.45 6.08 -10.94
C SER A 35 9.49 6.63 -12.37
N PHE A 36 8.57 6.21 -13.25
CA PHE A 36 8.50 6.72 -14.62
C PHE A 36 7.67 8.00 -14.75
N VAL A 37 6.97 8.42 -13.70
CA VAL A 37 6.21 9.67 -13.69
C VAL A 37 7.17 10.86 -13.67
N ARG A 38 7.13 11.70 -14.71
CA ARG A 38 7.95 12.92 -14.79
C ARG A 38 7.10 14.17 -14.72
N GLU A 39 5.83 14.08 -15.09
CA GLU A 39 4.92 15.20 -15.22
C GLU A 39 4.18 15.46 -13.90
N PRO A 40 4.20 16.70 -13.37
CA PRO A 40 3.53 17.03 -12.10
C PRO A 40 2.00 16.86 -12.17
N TYR A 41 1.42 16.86 -13.37
CA TYR A 41 -0.01 16.61 -13.57
C TYR A 41 -0.44 15.19 -13.20
N MET A 42 0.49 14.23 -13.09
CA MET A 42 0.19 12.87 -12.66
C MET A 42 0.20 12.70 -11.14
N LEU A 43 0.63 13.71 -10.38
CA LEU A 43 0.62 13.66 -8.91
C LEU A 43 -0.77 13.33 -8.33
N PRO A 44 -1.88 13.92 -8.79
CA PRO A 44 -3.21 13.57 -8.29
C PRO A 44 -3.56 12.10 -8.51
N ALA A 45 -3.15 11.52 -9.65
CA ALA A 45 -3.36 10.10 -9.94
C ALA A 45 -2.56 9.20 -8.98
N MET A 46 -1.30 9.56 -8.67
CA MET A 46 -0.48 8.84 -7.71
C MET A 46 -1.10 8.87 -6.29
N VAL A 47 -1.61 10.03 -5.87
CA VAL A 47 -2.31 10.19 -4.59
C VAL A 47 -3.58 9.34 -4.55
N MET A 48 -4.36 9.33 -5.63
CA MET A 48 -5.58 8.52 -5.72
C MET A 48 -5.26 7.02 -5.61
N VAL A 49 -4.26 6.53 -6.34
CA VAL A 49 -3.83 5.12 -6.29
C VAL A 49 -3.31 4.76 -4.90
N THR A 50 -2.47 5.60 -4.31
CA THR A 50 -1.94 5.39 -2.96
C THR A 50 -3.05 5.35 -1.91
N SER A 51 -4.02 6.26 -2.01
CA SER A 51 -5.19 6.31 -1.13
C SER A 51 -6.05 5.06 -1.28
N ALA A 52 -6.32 4.63 -2.51
CA ALA A 52 -7.08 3.39 -2.76
C ALA A 52 -6.39 2.18 -2.14
N ILE A 53 -5.07 2.03 -2.32
CA ILE A 53 -4.28 0.96 -1.70
C ILE A 53 -4.35 1.06 -0.17
N TYR A 54 -4.26 2.26 0.40
CA TYR A 54 -4.35 2.50 1.83
C TYR A 54 -5.71 2.05 2.41
N PHE A 55 -6.81 2.46 1.78
CA PHE A 55 -8.17 2.05 2.16
C PHE A 55 -8.37 0.53 2.06
N VAL A 56 -7.91 -0.07 0.96
CA VAL A 56 -7.97 -1.53 0.74
C VAL A 56 -7.15 -2.29 1.78
N SER A 57 -6.06 -1.69 2.27
CA SER A 57 -5.22 -2.28 3.30
C SER A 57 -5.81 -2.18 4.71
N LYS A 58 -6.91 -1.42 4.89
CA LYS A 58 -7.55 -1.12 6.18
C LYS A 58 -6.56 -0.62 7.25
N LEU A 59 -5.52 0.14 6.85
CA LEU A 59 -4.62 0.69 7.86
C LEU A 59 -5.33 1.77 8.69
N PRO A 60 -5.03 1.84 9.99
CA PRO A 60 -5.57 2.91 10.83
C PRO A 60 -4.99 4.25 10.38
N VAL A 61 -5.89 5.22 10.10
CA VAL A 61 -5.58 6.57 9.59
C VAL A 61 -4.58 7.34 10.46
N SER A 62 -4.40 6.91 11.71
CA SER A 62 -3.35 7.38 12.62
C SER A 62 -1.96 7.34 12.00
N PHE A 63 -1.65 6.39 11.10
CA PHE A 63 -0.36 6.30 10.43
C PHE A 63 -0.08 7.42 9.41
N MET A 64 -1.12 8.11 8.90
CA MET A 64 -0.93 9.26 8.00
C MET A 64 -0.86 10.60 8.74
N LEU A 65 -1.38 10.66 9.97
CA LEU A 65 -1.59 11.90 10.73
C LEU A 65 -0.65 12.06 11.94
N THR A 66 0.11 11.02 12.30
CA THR A 66 1.12 11.02 13.37
C THR A 66 2.51 10.94 12.74
#